data_AF-A0A3B9W1D8-F1
#
_entry.id   AF-A0A3B9W1D8-F1
#
_cell.length_a   1.000
_cell.length_b   1.000
_cell.length_c   1.000
_cell.angle_alpha   90.00
_cell.angle_beta   90.00
_cell.angle_gamma   90.00
#
_symmetry.space_group_name_H-M   'P 1'
#
loop_
_entity.id
_entity.type
_entity.pdbx_description
1 polymer ?
#
loop_
_entity_poly.entity_id
_entity_poly.type
_entity_poly.pdbx_seq_one_letter_code
_entity_poly.pdbx_strand_id
1 'polypeptide(L)'
;METPGTLDAHRLGEEQPSEADIDLYRVLSADISAGVAVVSTSLHKRDYAATVTAFLSVSYDPPTILVSLYAGSGIGEAIATTGTWALSL
;
A
#
# COMPACT_ATOMS: atom_id res chain seq x y z
N MET A 1 -2.75 -7.88 18.42
CA MET A 1 -2.58 -6.91 19.52
C MET A 1 -2.90 -5.56 18.94
N GLU A 2 -4.12 -5.06 19.15
CA GLU A 2 -4.48 -3.71 18.71
C GLU A 2 -3.99 -2.75 19.78
N THR A 3 -3.07 -1.86 19.43
CA THR A 3 -2.61 -0.82 20.35
C THR A 3 -3.69 0.27 20.38
N PRO A 4 -4.45 0.43 21.48
CA PRO A 4 -5.46 1.46 21.56
C PRO A 4 -4.72 2.78 21.85
N GLY A 5 -4.84 3.74 20.94
CA GLY A 5 -4.26 5.08 21.11
C GLY A 5 -4.16 5.84 19.80
N THR A 6 -4.15 7.17 19.87
CA THR A 6 -3.70 7.99 18.76
C THR A 6 -2.28 7.55 18.42
N LEU A 7 -2.03 7.17 17.16
CA LEU A 7 -0.66 6.90 16.72
C LEU A 7 0.11 8.21 16.88
N ASP A 8 1.03 8.25 17.85
CA ASP A 8 1.97 9.37 18.01
C ASP A 8 2.93 9.36 16.82
N ALA A 9 2.46 9.90 15.70
CA ALA A 9 3.26 10.07 14.51
C ALA A 9 4.32 11.13 14.80
N HIS A 10 5.53 10.69 15.10
CA HIS A 10 6.67 11.58 15.24
C HIS A 10 7.20 11.94 13.84
N ARG A 11 6.98 13.17 13.41
CA ARG A 11 7.56 13.67 12.17
C ARG A 11 9.03 13.99 12.40
N LEU A 12 9.92 13.30 11.68
CA LEU A 12 11.33 13.64 11.64
C LEU A 12 11.50 14.89 10.75
N GLY A 13 11.63 16.06 11.38
CA GLY A 13 11.76 17.36 10.72
C GLY A 13 10.43 18.09 10.48
N GLU A 14 10.44 19.42 10.63
CA GLU A 14 9.24 20.26 10.48
C GLU A 14 9.00 20.70 9.02
N GLU A 15 10.03 20.66 8.19
CA GLU A 15 10.02 21.19 6.83
C GLU A 15 9.34 20.23 5.83
N GLN A 16 8.71 20.77 4.79
CA GLN A 16 8.21 19.94 3.69
C GLN A 16 9.39 19.38 2.88
N PRO A 17 9.30 18.12 2.39
CA PRO A 17 10.35 17.57 1.53
C PRO A 17 10.57 18.46 0.32
N SER A 18 11.82 18.80 0.03
CA SER A 18 12.18 19.45 -1.23
C SER A 18 12.02 18.47 -2.40
N GLU A 19 12.06 18.97 -3.63
CA GLU A 19 12.06 18.12 -4.83
C GLU A 19 13.25 17.16 -4.84
N ALA A 20 14.41 17.62 -4.37
CA ALA A 20 15.61 16.80 -4.22
C ALA A 20 15.42 15.65 -3.20
N ASP A 21 14.72 15.91 -2.09
CA ASP A 21 14.41 14.87 -1.10
C ASP A 21 13.48 13.80 -1.68
N ILE A 22 12.47 14.22 -2.46
CA ILE A 22 11.52 13.32 -3.13
C ILE A 22 12.26 12.46 -4.15
N ASP A 23 13.16 13.05 -4.93
CA ASP A 23 13.97 12.32 -5.91
C ASP A 23 14.90 11.31 -5.23
N LEU A 24 15.56 11.70 -4.15
CA LEU A 24 16.42 10.80 -3.38
C LEU A 24 15.60 9.64 -2.79
N TYR A 25 14.44 9.92 -2.21
CA TYR A 25 13.54 8.89 -1.70
C TYR A 25 13.10 7.92 -2.79
N ARG A 26 12.80 8.41 -3.99
CA ARG A 26 12.42 7.59 -5.14
C ARG A 26 13.53 6.62 -5.54
N VAL A 27 14.78 7.10 -5.60
CA VAL A 27 15.95 6.29 -5.93
C VAL A 27 16.18 5.24 -4.86
N LEU A 28 16.19 5.63 -3.57
CA LEU A 28 16.37 4.71 -2.46
C LEU A 28 15.27 3.63 -2.42
N SER A 29 14.02 4.02 -2.66
CA SER A 29 12.89 3.09 -2.68
C SER A 29 12.98 2.08 -3.82
N ALA A 30 13.56 2.49 -4.96
CA ALA A 30 13.76 1.60 -6.11
C ALA A 30 14.89 0.56 -5.89
N ASP A 31 15.83 0.84 -4.99
CA ASP A 31 16.95 -0.05 -4.67
C ASP A 31 16.54 -1.19 -3.72
N ILE A 32 15.41 -1.04 -3.02
CA ILE A 32 14.89 -2.07 -2.12
C ILE A 32 14.42 -3.27 -2.96
N SER A 33 15.03 -4.43 -2.71
CA SER A 33 14.57 -5.69 -3.28
C SER A 33 13.18 -6.03 -2.73
N ALA A 34 12.16 -5.94 -3.58
CA ALA A 34 10.78 -6.26 -3.26
C ALA A 34 10.24 -7.34 -4.20
N GLY A 35 9.36 -8.19 -3.68
CA GLY A 35 8.55 -9.07 -4.52
C GLY A 35 7.60 -8.24 -5.39
N VAL A 36 7.19 -8.80 -6.53
CA VAL A 36 6.16 -8.24 -7.39
C VAL A 36 4.91 -9.07 -7.23
N ALA A 37 3.75 -8.43 -7.10
CA ALA A 37 2.46 -9.09 -7.04
C ALA A 37 1.42 -8.32 -7.86
N VAL A 38 0.26 -8.94 -8.08
CA VAL A 38 -0.90 -8.31 -8.68
C VAL A 38 -2.03 -8.28 -7.65
N VAL A 39 -2.47 -7.08 -7.29
CA VAL A 39 -3.73 -6.90 -6.55
C VAL A 39 -4.88 -6.85 -7.54
N SER A 40 -5.99 -7.51 -7.21
CA SER A 40 -7.18 -7.54 -8.07
C SER A 40 -8.49 -7.50 -7.29
N THR A 41 -9.52 -6.93 -7.90
CA THR A 41 -10.91 -6.98 -7.43
C THR A 41 -11.87 -6.95 -8.62
N SER A 42 -13.14 -7.30 -8.40
CA SER A 42 -14.20 -7.21 -9.41
C SER A 42 -15.35 -6.34 -8.91
N LEU A 43 -15.73 -5.33 -9.70
CA LEU A 43 -16.80 -4.39 -9.38
C LEU A 43 -17.72 -4.24 -10.59
N HIS A 44 -19.02 -4.48 -10.43
CA HIS A 44 -20.02 -4.37 -11.51
C HIS A 44 -19.64 -5.11 -12.82
N LYS A 45 -19.13 -6.35 -12.70
CA LYS A 45 -18.66 -7.19 -13.84
C LYS A 45 -17.44 -6.63 -14.58
N ARG A 46 -16.72 -5.69 -13.98
CA ARG A 46 -15.43 -5.20 -14.47
C ARG A 46 -14.34 -5.60 -13.51
N ASP A 47 -13.28 -6.19 -14.05
CA ASP A 47 -12.10 -6.55 -13.28
C ASP A 47 -11.12 -5.37 -13.23
N TYR A 48 -10.57 -5.15 -12.05
CA TYR A 48 -9.54 -4.16 -11.75
C TYR A 48 -8.31 -4.92 -11.29
N ALA A 49 -7.16 -4.60 -11.86
CA ALA A 49 -5.87 -5.16 -11.44
C ALA A 49 -4.78 -4.10 -11.47
N ALA A 50 -3.82 -4.20 -10.56
CA ALA A 50 -2.63 -3.38 -10.54
C ALA A 50 -1.42 -4.17 -10.05
N THR A 51 -0.26 -3.94 -10.67
CA THR A 51 1.01 -4.44 -10.17
C THR A 51 1.40 -3.66 -8.92
N VAL A 52 1.83 -4.38 -7.88
CA VAL A 52 2.27 -3.80 -6.61
C VAL A 52 3.57 -4.45 -6.16
N THR A 53 4.45 -3.63 -5.59
CA THR A 53 5.62 -4.08 -4.82
C THR A 53 5.46 -3.78 -3.33
N ALA A 54 4.58 -2.84 -2.98
CA ALA A 54 4.29 -2.44 -1.61
C ALA A 54 3.23 -3.34 -0.95
N PHE A 55 3.58 -4.59 -0.69
CA PHE A 55 2.76 -5.52 0.10
C PHE A 55 3.60 -6.24 1.15
N LEU A 56 2.99 -6.64 2.26
CA LEU A 56 3.67 -7.41 3.32
C LEU A 56 2.70 -8.24 4.16
N SER A 57 3.18 -9.39 4.63
CA SER A 57 2.50 -10.18 5.66
C SER A 57 2.58 -9.48 7.01
N VAL A 58 1.43 -9.27 7.66
CA VAL A 58 1.31 -8.50 8.92
C VAL A 58 1.16 -9.42 10.13
N SER A 59 0.31 -10.45 10.02
CA SER A 59 0.00 -11.37 11.13
C SER A 59 -0.29 -12.76 10.60
N TYR A 60 0.02 -13.78 11.39
CA TYR A 60 -0.33 -15.18 11.12
C TYR A 60 -1.61 -15.62 11.85
N ASP A 61 -1.95 -15.00 12.99
CA ASP A 61 -3.13 -15.35 13.79
C ASP A 61 -3.82 -14.08 14.34
N PRO A 62 -4.89 -13.58 13.68
CA PRO A 62 -5.43 -14.08 12.40
C PRO A 62 -4.47 -13.79 11.22
N PRO A 63 -4.56 -14.55 10.12
CA PRO A 63 -3.82 -14.25 8.90
C PRO A 63 -4.19 -12.87 8.33
N THR A 64 -3.22 -11.96 8.27
CA THR A 64 -3.41 -10.58 7.81
C THR A 64 -2.28 -10.18 6.87
N ILE A 65 -2.65 -9.59 5.74
CA ILE A 65 -1.74 -9.02 4.74
C ILE A 65 -2.12 -7.57 4.48
N LEU A 66 -1.14 -6.74 4.15
CA LEU A 66 -1.34 -5.33 3.80
C LEU A 66 -0.80 -5.07 2.40
N VAL A 67 -1.51 -4.22 1.65
CA VAL A 67 -1.07 -3.62 0.39
C VAL A 67 -1.25 -2.12 0.46
N SER A 68 -0.27 -1.35 0.01
CA SER A 68 -0.37 0.11 -0.11
C SER A 68 -0.74 0.50 -1.53
N LEU A 69 -1.81 1.29 -1.68
CA LEU A 69 -2.32 1.76 -2.97
C LEU A 69 -2.38 3.27 -3.00
N TYR A 70 -2.11 3.85 -4.17
CA TYR A 70 -2.35 5.27 -4.39
C TYR A 70 -3.85 5.57 -4.21
N ALA A 71 -4.17 6.55 -3.36
CA ALA A 71 -5.55 6.88 -3.01
C ALA A 71 -6.41 7.30 -4.22
N GLY A 72 -5.81 7.92 -5.24
CA GLY A 72 -6.50 8.28 -6.49
C GLY A 72 -6.49 7.18 -7.56
N SER A 73 -6.13 5.94 -7.21
CA SER A 73 -6.15 4.83 -8.16
C SER A 73 -7.55 4.24 -8.29
N GLY A 74 -7.97 3.93 -9.52
CA GLY A 74 -9.28 3.31 -9.77
C GLY A 74 -9.45 1.94 -9.09
N ILE A 75 -8.36 1.20 -8.86
CA ILE A 75 -8.41 -0.05 -8.08
C ILE A 75 -8.60 0.19 -6.59
N GLY A 76 -8.00 1.25 -6.03
CA GLY A 76 -8.22 1.65 -4.63
C GLY A 76 -9.68 1.99 -4.37
N GLU A 77 -10.30 2.78 -5.27
CA GLU A 77 -11.73 3.09 -5.21
C GLU A 77 -12.61 1.83 -5.36
N ALA A 78 -12.24 0.92 -6.28
CA ALA A 78 -12.96 -0.33 -6.47
C ALA A 78 -12.88 -1.24 -5.24
N ILE A 79 -11.71 -1.35 -4.59
CA ILE A 79 -11.53 -2.12 -3.35
C ILE A 79 -12.31 -1.50 -2.20
N ALA A 80 -12.27 -0.18 -2.05
CA ALA A 80 -13.04 0.53 -1.03
C ALA A 80 -14.55 0.30 -1.19
N THR A 81 -15.03 0.16 -2.43
CA THR A 81 -16.44 -0.11 -2.74
C THR A 81 -16.81 -1.58 -2.52
N THR A 82 -15.96 -2.52 -2.93
CA THR A 82 -16.24 -3.97 -2.88
C THR A 82 -15.96 -4.60 -1.52
N GLY A 83 -15.05 -4.01 -0.73
CA GLY A 83 -14.57 -4.56 0.55
C GLY A 83 -13.75 -5.85 0.42
N THR A 84 -13.47 -6.31 -0.80
CA THR A 84 -12.78 -7.58 -1.06
C THR A 84 -11.80 -7.45 -2.19
N TRP A 85 -10.71 -8.21 -2.09
CA TRP A 85 -9.62 -8.21 -3.06
C TRP A 85 -8.81 -9.50 -2.93
N ALA A 86 -8.00 -9.78 -3.94
CA ALA A 86 -7.04 -10.88 -3.96
C ALA A 86 -5.64 -10.37 -4.32
N LEU A 87 -4.62 -11.09 -3.87
CA LEU A 87 -3.22 -10.86 -4.22
C LEU A 87 -2.66 -12.11 -4.92
N SER A 88 -2.07 -11.93 -6.10
CA SER A 88 -1.34 -12.98 -6.82
C SER A 88 0.16 -12.69 -6.75
N LEU A 89 0.93 -13.64 -6.23
CA LEU A 89 2.39 -13.57 -6.10
C LEU A 89 3.09 -14.17 -7.33
#